data_AF-A0A957JEJ1-F1
#
_entry.id   AF-A0A957JEJ1-F1
#
_cell.length_a   1.000
_cell.length_b   1.000
_cell.length_c   1.000
_cell.angle_alpha   90.00
_cell.angle_beta   90.00
_cell.angle_gamma   90.00
#
_symmetry.space_group_name_H-M   'P 1'
#
loop_
_entity.id
_entity.type
_entity.pdbx_description
1 polymer ?
#
loop_
_entity_poly.entity_id
_entity_poly.type
_entity_poly.pdbx_seq_one_letter_code
_entity_poly.pdbx_strand_id
1 'polypeptide(L)'
;MKSARILLTLFVFAMIDASCQPATEPPVALPTAQSLAEPIPTPTDAVVFTPTALPAATATQTRIPATATKTPTPTPGPANTPSLTPTLEPTKPVFISFSLGGGDGGSPVRYYLGAGVPDFTLYADGQIIFREGNYSFYDDDEGYILRESYLTDGEMCALYSTIHDTGFFEVEGEGWAGVDDPIYGEFDDNVVFSEGGPSYVIIVNGPTPKEVHIYYAYANYTIPEVKAVFDLLHHFTVNTTTPFQPDSVMLWIDEVVEPEGQSAHDWPAILPLLSNLLPLMDYESYKGVLILENVDILMELFDYHLKAQLFSEGDHLYQVIASPLLPHERSQDYPRGSNVAAEFKLPFACDLAPSE
;
A
#
# COMPACT_ATOMS: atom_id res chain seq x y z
N MET A 1 30.13 17.64 -58.81
CA MET A 1 29.07 17.07 -57.96
C MET A 1 28.64 18.15 -56.99
N LYS A 2 27.34 18.45 -56.98
CA LYS A 2 26.75 19.66 -56.39
C LYS A 2 26.62 19.52 -54.88
N SER A 3 27.20 20.46 -54.15
CA SER A 3 26.97 20.66 -52.71
C SER A 3 25.59 21.25 -52.48
N ALA A 4 24.73 20.52 -51.78
CA ALA A 4 23.46 21.03 -51.25
C ALA A 4 23.72 21.61 -49.85
N ARG A 5 23.67 22.94 -49.73
CA ARG A 5 23.59 23.64 -48.44
C ARG A 5 22.12 23.72 -48.06
N ILE A 6 21.76 23.07 -46.96
CA ILE A 6 20.45 23.18 -46.32
C ILE A 6 20.40 24.54 -45.63
N LEU A 7 19.45 25.37 -46.06
CA LEU A 7 19.15 26.68 -45.49
C LEU A 7 18.22 26.45 -44.28
N LEU A 8 18.74 26.72 -43.08
CA LEU A 8 17.99 26.70 -41.83
C LEU A 8 17.23 28.02 -41.69
N THR A 9 15.92 28.01 -41.91
CA THR A 9 15.05 29.18 -41.71
C THR A 9 14.63 29.21 -40.24
N LEU A 10 15.26 30.08 -39.44
CA LEU A 10 14.78 30.47 -38.12
C LEU A 10 13.50 31.33 -38.30
N PHE A 11 12.35 30.81 -37.88
CA PHE A 11 11.16 31.62 -37.63
C PHE A 11 11.17 32.08 -36.17
N VAL A 12 11.43 33.37 -35.98
CA VAL A 12 11.25 34.07 -34.70
C VAL A 12 9.77 34.41 -34.58
N PHE A 13 9.03 33.66 -33.75
CA PHE A 13 7.71 34.08 -33.27
C PHE A 13 7.90 34.97 -32.05
N ALA A 14 7.62 36.26 -32.24
CA ALA A 14 7.40 37.19 -31.14
C ALA A 14 6.01 36.91 -30.55
N MET A 15 5.98 36.32 -29.35
CA MET A 15 4.77 36.22 -28.54
C MET A 15 4.67 37.47 -27.66
N ILE A 16 3.48 38.06 -27.72
CA ILE A 16 3.04 39.26 -27.02
C ILE A 16 2.73 38.88 -25.57
N ASP A 17 3.40 39.53 -24.62
CA ASP A 17 3.03 39.52 -23.20
C ASP A 17 1.67 40.21 -23.04
N ALA A 18 0.61 39.41 -22.92
CA ALA A 18 -0.68 39.84 -22.40
C ALA A 18 -0.85 39.21 -21.01
N SER A 19 -0.62 40.05 -20.00
CA SER A 19 -0.74 39.77 -18.58
C SER A 19 -2.19 39.40 -18.25
N CYS A 20 -2.45 38.12 -17.99
CA CYS A 20 -3.70 37.66 -17.38
C CYS A 20 -3.35 37.21 -15.96
N GLN A 21 -3.54 38.10 -14.98
CA GLN A 21 -3.49 37.75 -13.56
C GLN A 21 -4.73 36.93 -13.23
N PRO A 22 -4.61 35.69 -12.72
CA PRO A 22 -5.74 34.99 -12.14
C PRO A 22 -6.18 35.71 -10.86
N ALA A 23 -7.49 35.88 -10.74
CA ALA A 23 -8.13 36.37 -9.53
C ALA A 23 -7.76 35.43 -8.37
N THR A 24 -7.14 36.00 -7.33
CA THR A 24 -6.85 35.31 -6.09
C THR A 24 -8.17 35.14 -5.33
N GLU A 25 -8.77 33.95 -5.40
CA GLU A 25 -9.83 33.58 -4.47
C GLU A 25 -9.25 33.45 -3.05
N PRO A 26 -9.98 33.93 -2.02
CA PRO A 26 -9.53 33.78 -0.65
C PRO A 26 -9.57 32.29 -0.24
N PRO A 27 -8.57 31.80 0.50
CA PRO A 27 -8.56 30.43 0.97
C PRO A 27 -9.74 30.18 1.91
N VAL A 28 -10.53 29.15 1.60
CA VAL A 28 -11.51 28.57 2.52
C VAL A 28 -10.72 27.91 3.65
N ALA A 29 -10.71 28.55 4.81
CA ALA A 29 -10.05 28.03 6.00
C ALA A 29 -10.84 26.81 6.53
N LEU A 30 -10.25 25.62 6.45
CA LEU A 30 -10.71 24.47 7.24
C LEU A 30 -10.58 24.76 8.74
N PRO A 31 -11.49 24.25 9.59
CA PRO A 31 -11.40 24.41 11.03
C PRO A 31 -10.10 23.77 11.55
N THR A 32 -9.23 24.61 12.09
CA THR A 32 -8.02 24.19 12.80
C THR A 32 -8.42 23.42 14.06
N ALA A 33 -8.15 22.12 14.11
CA ALA A 33 -8.28 21.32 15.32
C ALA A 33 -7.43 21.93 16.44
N GLN A 34 -8.08 22.30 17.55
CA GLN A 34 -7.39 22.81 18.73
C GLN A 34 -6.59 21.67 19.37
N SER A 35 -5.27 21.81 19.36
CA SER A 35 -4.34 20.95 20.10
C SER A 35 -4.68 20.98 21.59
N LEU A 36 -5.21 19.86 22.10
CA LEU A 36 -5.37 19.63 23.53
C LEU A 36 -3.99 19.24 24.07
N ALA A 37 -3.40 20.09 24.92
CA ALA A 37 -2.13 19.79 25.56
C ALA A 37 -2.27 18.54 26.46
N GLU A 38 -1.48 17.50 26.16
CA GLU A 38 -1.38 16.30 26.99
C GLU A 38 -0.74 16.59 28.35
N PRO A 39 -1.20 15.94 29.43
CA PRO A 39 -0.55 16.00 30.73
C PRO A 39 0.73 15.16 30.75
N ILE A 40 1.79 15.76 31.27
CA ILE A 40 3.11 15.14 31.51
C ILE A 40 2.96 13.95 32.48
N PRO A 41 3.38 12.72 32.12
CA PRO A 41 3.38 11.60 33.04
C PRO A 41 4.44 11.77 34.13
N THR A 42 4.03 11.50 35.37
CA THR A 42 4.88 11.46 36.57
C THR A 42 5.73 10.19 36.57
N PRO A 43 7.06 10.24 36.82
CA PRO A 43 7.89 9.05 36.87
C PRO A 43 7.51 8.17 38.06
N THR A 44 7.20 6.90 37.79
CA THR A 44 6.97 5.87 38.82
C THR A 44 8.29 5.15 39.11
N ASP A 45 8.53 4.94 40.40
CA ASP A 45 9.78 4.46 41.00
C ASP A 45 10.35 3.16 40.40
N ALA A 46 11.68 3.14 40.29
CA ALA A 46 12.47 2.00 39.86
C ALA A 46 12.43 0.85 40.87
N VAL A 47 12.13 -0.35 40.39
CA VAL A 47 12.23 -1.60 41.16
C VAL A 47 13.71 -1.97 41.31
N VAL A 48 14.20 -1.90 42.54
CA VAL A 48 15.54 -2.34 42.95
C VAL A 48 15.56 -3.86 43.06
N PHE A 49 16.29 -4.53 42.16
CA PHE A 49 16.59 -5.96 42.29
C PHE A 49 17.72 -6.17 43.32
N THR A 50 17.43 -6.97 44.34
CA THR A 50 18.39 -7.40 45.36
C THR A 50 19.18 -8.62 44.85
N PRO A 51 20.53 -8.65 44.96
CA PRO A 51 21.31 -9.82 44.54
C PRO A 51 21.10 -10.98 45.51
N THR A 52 20.63 -12.12 44.98
CA THR A 52 20.50 -13.38 45.72
C THR A 52 21.86 -14.05 45.86
N ALA A 53 22.13 -14.54 47.07
CA ALA A 53 23.41 -15.08 47.50
C ALA A 53 23.84 -16.37 46.76
N LEU A 54 25.16 -16.45 46.57
CA LEU A 54 25.94 -17.56 46.03
C LEU A 54 25.96 -18.76 47.01
N PRO A 55 25.62 -20.00 46.60
CA PRO A 55 25.90 -21.19 47.39
C PRO A 55 27.35 -21.65 47.21
N ALA A 56 27.88 -22.18 48.31
CA ALA A 56 29.26 -22.57 48.52
C ALA A 56 29.76 -23.71 47.61
N ALA A 57 31.06 -23.64 47.30
CA ALA A 57 31.82 -24.67 46.60
C ALA A 57 31.78 -26.00 47.36
N THR A 58 31.29 -27.04 46.69
CA THR A 58 31.45 -28.43 47.13
C THR A 58 32.54 -29.07 46.27
N ALA A 59 33.66 -29.42 46.91
CA ALA A 59 34.73 -30.19 46.30
C ALA A 59 34.28 -31.64 46.09
N THR A 60 34.32 -32.14 44.85
CA THR A 60 34.16 -33.57 44.58
C THR A 60 35.15 -34.07 43.53
N GLN A 61 36.06 -34.92 44.01
CA GLN A 61 36.85 -35.98 43.39
C GLN A 61 37.12 -35.99 41.88
N THR A 62 38.41 -35.89 41.57
CA THR A 62 39.05 -36.24 40.30
C THR A 62 38.77 -37.71 39.92
N ARG A 63 37.99 -37.93 38.85
CA ARG A 63 37.89 -39.23 38.15
C ARG A 63 38.90 -39.30 37.00
N ILE A 64 39.54 -40.46 36.90
CA ILE A 64 40.48 -40.90 35.87
C ILE A 64 39.80 -40.85 34.48
N PRO A 65 40.48 -40.47 33.39
CA PRO A 65 39.85 -40.25 32.10
C PRO A 65 39.46 -41.59 31.47
N ALA A 66 38.15 -41.82 31.33
CA ALA A 66 37.62 -42.82 30.43
C ALA A 66 37.66 -42.26 29.00
N THR A 67 38.24 -43.03 28.08
CA THR A 67 38.34 -42.76 26.65
C THR A 67 36.99 -42.29 26.09
N ALA A 68 36.94 -41.03 25.64
CA ALA A 68 35.76 -40.47 25.00
C ALA A 68 35.49 -41.22 23.70
N THR A 69 34.48 -42.10 23.73
CA THR A 69 33.88 -42.62 22.51
C THR A 69 33.16 -41.45 21.86
N LYS A 70 33.55 -41.10 20.63
CA LYS A 70 32.92 -40.02 19.86
C LYS A 70 31.43 -40.32 19.76
N THR A 71 30.61 -39.60 20.53
CA THR A 71 29.17 -39.56 20.33
C THR A 71 28.95 -39.03 18.91
N PRO A 72 28.22 -39.75 18.03
CA PRO A 72 27.89 -39.22 16.73
C PRO A 72 27.11 -37.92 16.93
N THR A 73 27.60 -36.83 16.34
CA THR A 73 26.88 -35.56 16.25
C THR A 73 25.51 -35.88 15.62
N PRO A 74 24.38 -35.49 16.24
CA PRO A 74 23.08 -35.72 15.63
C PRO A 74 23.07 -35.05 14.26
N THR A 75 22.88 -35.83 13.21
CA THR A 75 22.58 -35.32 11.88
C THR A 75 21.34 -34.45 12.01
N PRO A 76 21.37 -33.17 11.59
CA PRO A 76 20.16 -32.35 11.53
C PRO A 76 19.12 -33.14 10.74
N GLY A 77 17.98 -33.43 11.39
CA GLY A 77 16.84 -34.01 10.68
C GLY A 77 16.40 -33.08 9.57
N PRO A 78 15.74 -33.59 8.52
CA PRO A 78 15.16 -32.74 7.48
C PRO A 78 14.33 -31.64 8.15
N ALA A 79 14.66 -30.39 7.84
CA ALA A 79 13.90 -29.24 8.29
C ALA A 79 12.44 -29.45 7.90
N ASN A 80 11.52 -29.24 8.85
CA ASN A 80 10.09 -29.35 8.62
C ASN A 80 9.74 -28.59 7.35
N THR A 81 9.26 -29.31 6.33
CA THR A 81 8.73 -28.70 5.12
C THR A 81 7.53 -27.84 5.56
N PRO A 82 7.52 -26.52 5.31
CA PRO A 82 6.41 -25.68 5.72
C PRO A 82 5.13 -26.22 5.10
N SER A 83 4.18 -26.52 5.98
CA SER A 83 2.81 -26.87 5.62
C SER A 83 2.14 -25.65 5.01
N LEU A 84 1.32 -25.89 3.98
CA LEU A 84 0.41 -24.97 3.28
C LEU A 84 0.27 -23.62 3.98
N THR A 85 0.71 -22.57 3.28
CA THR A 85 0.61 -21.17 3.63
C THR A 85 -0.69 -20.89 4.39
N PRO A 86 -0.65 -20.47 5.67
CA PRO A 86 -1.87 -20.18 6.41
C PRO A 86 -2.71 -19.15 5.64
N THR A 87 -3.99 -19.46 5.44
CA THR A 87 -4.95 -18.48 4.93
C THR A 87 -5.13 -17.41 6.01
N LEU A 88 -4.72 -16.18 5.73
CA LEU A 88 -5.06 -15.03 6.56
C LEU A 88 -6.44 -14.53 6.15
N GLU A 89 -7.32 -14.41 7.13
CA GLU A 89 -8.63 -13.80 6.93
C GLU A 89 -8.56 -12.28 7.18
N PRO A 90 -9.39 -11.47 6.50
CA PRO A 90 -9.45 -10.03 6.71
C PRO A 90 -9.75 -9.71 8.17
N THR A 91 -8.97 -8.81 8.75
CA THR A 91 -9.05 -8.46 10.18
C THR A 91 -9.79 -7.14 10.42
N LYS A 92 -9.84 -6.25 9.43
CA LYS A 92 -10.46 -4.93 9.55
C LYS A 92 -11.45 -4.65 8.41
N PRO A 93 -12.68 -4.22 8.70
CA PRO A 93 -13.60 -3.75 7.68
C PRO A 93 -13.13 -2.40 7.13
N VAL A 94 -13.07 -2.30 5.80
CA VAL A 94 -12.78 -1.05 5.10
C VAL A 94 -13.97 -0.11 5.26
N PHE A 95 -13.73 1.13 5.66
CA PHE A 95 -14.75 2.18 5.68
C PHE A 95 -14.75 2.96 4.38
N ILE A 96 -13.61 3.51 3.96
CA ILE A 96 -13.45 4.22 2.68
C ILE A 96 -12.20 3.70 1.97
N SER A 97 -12.30 3.44 0.68
CA SER A 97 -11.15 3.14 -0.17
C SER A 97 -11.15 4.04 -1.39
N PHE A 98 -9.98 4.55 -1.72
CA PHE A 98 -9.73 5.28 -2.96
C PHE A 98 -8.51 4.67 -3.64
N SER A 99 -8.67 4.22 -4.87
CA SER A 99 -7.62 3.49 -5.58
C SER A 99 -7.68 3.69 -7.07
N LEU A 100 -6.55 3.56 -7.75
CA LEU A 100 -6.49 3.31 -9.18
C LEU A 100 -6.51 1.79 -9.43
N GLY A 101 -7.42 1.29 -10.26
CA GLY A 101 -7.56 -0.14 -10.54
C GLY A 101 -7.94 -0.46 -11.99
N GLY A 102 -7.70 -1.71 -12.40
CA GLY A 102 -8.08 -2.22 -13.73
C GLY A 102 -7.09 -1.87 -14.86
N GLY A 103 -7.62 -1.84 -16.09
CA GLY A 103 -6.85 -1.64 -17.33
C GLY A 103 -6.26 -2.93 -17.93
N ASP A 104 -6.02 -2.91 -19.24
CA ASP A 104 -5.65 -4.08 -20.04
C ASP A 104 -4.14 -4.38 -20.08
N GLY A 105 -3.35 -3.71 -19.22
CA GLY A 105 -1.89 -3.63 -19.37
C GLY A 105 -1.05 -4.07 -18.17
N GLY A 106 -1.63 -4.66 -17.12
CA GLY A 106 -0.89 -5.04 -15.91
C GLY A 106 -0.22 -6.42 -16.00
N SER A 107 1.08 -6.51 -15.70
CA SER A 107 1.68 -7.80 -15.35
C SER A 107 1.42 -8.11 -13.87
N PRO A 108 1.40 -9.40 -13.46
CA PRO A 108 1.25 -9.80 -12.07
C PRO A 108 2.22 -9.09 -11.13
N VAL A 109 3.48 -8.98 -11.57
CA VAL A 109 4.58 -8.32 -10.88
C VAL A 109 4.23 -6.87 -10.53
N ARG A 110 3.51 -6.14 -11.41
CA ARG A 110 3.17 -4.74 -11.17
C ARG A 110 2.30 -4.51 -9.95
N TYR A 111 1.37 -5.42 -9.65
CA TYR A 111 0.53 -5.20 -8.48
C TYR A 111 1.31 -5.47 -7.19
N TYR A 112 2.26 -6.40 -7.20
CA TYR A 112 3.20 -6.58 -6.08
C TYR A 112 4.10 -5.36 -5.88
N LEU A 113 4.43 -4.64 -6.96
CA LEU A 113 5.11 -3.33 -6.92
C LEU A 113 4.20 -2.16 -6.50
N GLY A 114 2.97 -2.44 -6.07
CA GLY A 114 2.06 -1.43 -5.55
C GLY A 114 1.04 -0.89 -6.55
N ALA A 115 1.00 -1.36 -7.81
CA ALA A 115 -0.05 -0.94 -8.75
C ALA A 115 -1.46 -1.39 -8.32
N GLY A 116 -1.56 -2.39 -7.45
CA GLY A 116 -2.82 -2.84 -6.85
C GLY A 116 -3.14 -2.21 -5.51
N VAL A 117 -2.19 -1.46 -4.93
CA VAL A 117 -2.35 -0.89 -3.60
C VAL A 117 -3.17 0.40 -3.69
N PRO A 118 -4.24 0.54 -2.90
CA PRO A 118 -5.04 1.76 -2.88
C PRO A 118 -4.22 3.02 -2.63
N ASP A 119 -4.67 4.14 -3.20
CA ASP A 119 -4.12 5.46 -2.87
C ASP A 119 -4.28 5.73 -1.37
N PHE A 120 -5.46 5.39 -0.83
CA PHE A 120 -5.61 5.12 0.59
C PHE A 120 -6.75 4.14 0.90
N THR A 121 -6.68 3.53 2.08
CA THR A 121 -7.73 2.75 2.72
C THR A 121 -7.91 3.22 4.16
N LEU A 122 -9.10 3.74 4.46
CA LEU A 122 -9.54 4.07 5.81
C LEU A 122 -10.38 2.91 6.36
N TYR A 123 -9.99 2.39 7.51
CA TYR A 123 -10.70 1.32 8.21
C TYR A 123 -11.71 1.87 9.21
N ALA A 124 -12.69 1.05 9.59
CA ALA A 124 -13.75 1.45 10.52
C ALA A 124 -13.25 1.79 11.94
N ASP A 125 -12.03 1.36 12.30
CA ASP A 125 -11.39 1.69 13.58
C ASP A 125 -10.59 3.00 13.55
N GLY A 126 -10.63 3.73 12.43
CA GLY A 126 -9.92 5.00 12.25
C GLY A 126 -8.51 4.87 11.70
N GLN A 127 -7.93 3.66 11.60
CA GLN A 127 -6.64 3.51 10.92
C GLN A 127 -6.81 3.89 9.44
N ILE A 128 -5.93 4.75 8.93
CA ILE A 128 -5.79 4.99 7.50
C ILE A 128 -4.41 4.51 7.06
N ILE A 129 -4.36 3.77 5.97
CA ILE A 129 -3.12 3.40 5.27
C ILE A 129 -3.16 4.05 3.90
N PHE A 130 -2.10 4.74 3.51
CA PHE A 130 -2.02 5.44 2.23
C PHE A 130 -0.62 5.36 1.65
N ARG A 131 -0.51 5.54 0.33
CA ARG A 131 0.78 5.56 -0.36
C ARG A 131 1.38 6.96 -0.34
N GLU A 132 2.67 7.02 -0.04
CA GLU A 132 3.50 8.21 -0.22
C GLU A 132 4.56 7.92 -1.31
N GLY A 133 4.84 8.93 -2.13
CA GLY A 133 5.80 8.82 -3.24
C GLY A 133 5.14 8.91 -4.61
N ASN A 134 5.97 9.14 -5.62
CA ASN A 134 5.55 9.15 -7.02
C ASN A 134 6.02 7.86 -7.67
N TYR A 135 5.09 7.05 -8.13
CA TYR A 135 5.46 5.92 -8.96
C TYR A 135 5.68 6.38 -10.38
N SER A 136 6.91 6.24 -10.80
CA SER A 136 7.25 6.24 -12.20
C SER A 136 7.04 4.84 -12.74
N PHE A 137 6.22 4.73 -13.77
CA PHE A 137 6.07 3.48 -14.53
C PHE A 137 7.38 3.00 -15.19
N TYR A 138 8.39 3.87 -15.24
CA TYR A 138 9.67 3.67 -15.91
C TYR A 138 10.86 3.65 -14.95
N ASP A 139 10.63 3.91 -13.65
CA ASP A 139 11.68 3.99 -12.65
C ASP A 139 11.29 3.11 -11.46
N ASP A 140 11.73 1.86 -11.52
CA ASP A 140 11.43 0.84 -10.50
C ASP A 140 12.21 1.09 -9.19
N ASP A 141 13.12 2.08 -9.17
CA ASP A 141 14.07 2.28 -8.08
C ASP A 141 13.48 3.05 -6.88
N GLU A 142 12.50 3.93 -7.09
CA GLU A 142 11.98 4.79 -6.02
C GLU A 142 10.77 4.23 -5.28
N GLY A 143 10.00 3.30 -5.86
CA GLY A 143 8.87 2.60 -5.20
C GLY A 143 7.84 3.50 -4.48
N TYR A 144 6.85 2.89 -3.82
CA TYR A 144 5.98 3.60 -2.88
C TYR A 144 6.36 3.26 -1.44
N ILE A 145 6.18 4.19 -0.52
CA ILE A 145 6.16 3.87 0.92
C ILE A 145 4.70 3.84 1.37
N LEU A 146 4.30 2.78 2.08
CA LEU A 146 3.02 2.78 2.77
C LEU A 146 3.17 3.45 4.13
N ARG A 147 2.27 4.39 4.39
CA ARG A 147 2.22 5.11 5.66
C ARG A 147 0.86 4.94 6.29
N GLU A 148 0.85 5.07 7.60
CA GLU A 148 -0.36 5.02 8.38
C GLU A 148 -0.57 6.25 9.26
N SER A 149 -1.83 6.48 9.59
CA SER A 149 -2.28 7.44 10.58
C SER A 149 -3.58 6.94 11.22
N TYR A 150 -4.12 7.70 12.17
CA TYR A 150 -5.37 7.39 12.83
C TYR A 150 -6.27 8.62 12.87
N LEU A 151 -7.48 8.47 12.35
CA LEU A 151 -8.54 9.45 12.45
C LEU A 151 -9.35 9.18 13.71
N THR A 152 -9.73 10.26 14.39
CA THR A 152 -10.72 10.20 15.47
C THR A 152 -12.12 9.97 14.91
N ASP A 153 -13.05 9.48 15.74
CA ASP A 153 -14.46 9.35 15.37
C ASP A 153 -15.05 10.66 14.81
N GLY A 154 -14.64 11.81 15.37
CA GLY A 154 -15.07 13.12 14.88
C GLY A 154 -14.58 13.44 13.47
N GLU A 155 -13.32 13.10 13.16
CA GLU A 155 -12.75 13.27 11.82
C GLU A 155 -13.38 12.31 10.80
N MET A 156 -13.60 11.05 11.20
CA MET A 156 -14.32 10.07 10.37
C MET A 156 -15.74 10.54 10.07
N CYS A 157 -16.47 11.05 11.06
CA CYS A 157 -17.81 11.58 10.85
C CYS A 157 -17.83 12.86 10.02
N ALA A 158 -16.85 13.75 10.18
CA ALA A 158 -16.74 14.94 9.35
C ALA A 158 -16.51 14.56 7.87
N LEU A 159 -15.63 13.60 7.60
CA LEU A 159 -15.39 13.09 6.25
C LEU A 159 -16.66 12.45 5.66
N TYR A 160 -17.31 11.55 6.41
CA TYR A 160 -18.53 10.89 5.96
C TYR A 160 -19.68 11.86 5.70
N SER A 161 -19.88 12.85 6.59
CA SER A 161 -20.90 13.88 6.40
C SER A 161 -20.61 14.74 5.18
N THR A 162 -19.34 15.10 4.95
CA THR A 162 -18.95 15.84 3.75
C THR A 162 -19.28 15.08 2.47
N ILE A 163 -19.01 13.76 2.43
CA ILE A 163 -19.38 12.88 1.30
C ILE A 163 -20.91 12.81 1.14
N HIS A 164 -21.63 12.66 2.25
CA HIS A 164 -23.09 12.61 2.24
C HIS A 164 -23.70 13.90 1.69
N ASP A 165 -23.20 15.06 2.13
CA ASP A 165 -23.70 16.37 1.72
C ASP A 165 -23.44 16.69 0.25
N THR A 166 -22.57 15.94 -0.45
CA THR A 166 -22.41 16.09 -1.90
C THR A 166 -23.54 15.45 -2.70
N GLY A 167 -24.39 14.62 -2.09
CA GLY A 167 -25.37 13.80 -2.81
C GLY A 167 -24.79 12.54 -3.47
N PHE A 168 -23.57 12.14 -3.10
CA PHE A 168 -22.87 11.01 -3.71
C PHE A 168 -23.61 9.67 -3.58
N PHE A 169 -24.32 9.46 -2.48
CA PHE A 169 -25.03 8.21 -2.22
C PHE A 169 -26.30 8.06 -3.08
N GLU A 170 -26.85 9.17 -3.57
CA GLU A 170 -28.06 9.25 -4.39
C GLU A 170 -27.77 9.14 -5.89
N VAL A 171 -26.51 9.23 -6.29
CA VAL A 171 -26.08 9.13 -7.69
C VAL A 171 -26.50 7.77 -8.27
N GLU A 172 -27.19 7.79 -9.41
CA GLU A 172 -27.45 6.59 -10.20
C GLU A 172 -26.17 6.12 -10.91
N GLY A 173 -26.03 4.81 -11.15
CA GLY A 173 -24.87 4.25 -11.84
C GLY A 173 -23.64 4.05 -10.96
N GLU A 174 -22.67 3.33 -11.51
CA GLU A 174 -21.44 2.89 -10.84
C GLU A 174 -20.23 3.03 -11.75
N GLY A 175 -20.39 3.51 -12.99
CA GLY A 175 -19.34 3.66 -13.99
C GLY A 175 -19.14 2.48 -14.94
N TRP A 176 -19.85 1.37 -14.73
CA TRP A 176 -19.73 0.17 -15.56
C TRP A 176 -20.31 0.32 -16.97
N ALA A 177 -21.24 1.25 -17.18
CA ALA A 177 -21.79 1.52 -18.52
C ALA A 177 -20.88 2.42 -19.38
N GLY A 178 -19.67 2.74 -18.91
CA GLY A 178 -18.71 3.55 -19.64
C GLY A 178 -19.27 4.95 -19.91
N VAL A 179 -19.18 5.41 -21.15
CA VAL A 179 -19.60 6.77 -21.54
C VAL A 179 -21.10 7.04 -21.37
N ASP A 180 -21.92 5.99 -21.30
CA ASP A 180 -23.37 6.08 -21.13
C ASP A 180 -23.78 6.00 -19.64
N ASP A 181 -22.82 5.85 -18.73
CA ASP A 181 -23.10 5.74 -17.29
C ASP A 181 -23.51 7.10 -16.72
N PRO A 182 -24.60 7.17 -15.91
CA PRO A 182 -25.13 8.42 -15.37
C PRO A 182 -24.18 9.14 -14.40
N ILE A 183 -23.05 8.52 -14.01
CA ILE A 183 -21.98 9.22 -13.29
C ILE A 183 -21.24 10.25 -14.17
N TYR A 184 -21.42 10.23 -15.49
CA TYR A 184 -20.85 11.18 -16.44
C TYR A 184 -21.89 12.17 -16.96
N GLY A 185 -21.45 13.41 -17.15
CA GLY A 185 -22.21 14.47 -17.81
C GLY A 185 -21.96 14.50 -19.32
N GLU A 186 -22.03 15.69 -19.91
CA GLU A 186 -21.81 15.87 -21.34
C GLU A 186 -20.31 15.81 -21.68
N PHE A 187 -19.96 14.92 -22.63
CA PHE A 187 -18.64 14.88 -23.24
C PHE A 187 -18.53 15.94 -24.34
N ASP A 188 -17.36 16.57 -24.48
CA ASP A 188 -17.11 17.50 -25.57
C ASP A 188 -16.80 16.78 -26.90
N ASP A 189 -16.97 17.49 -28.02
CA ASP A 189 -16.77 16.93 -29.37
C ASP A 189 -15.33 16.46 -29.67
N ASN A 190 -14.35 16.81 -28.82
CA ASN A 190 -12.94 16.47 -29.00
C ASN A 190 -12.49 15.29 -28.13
N VAL A 191 -13.39 14.69 -27.34
CA VAL A 191 -13.06 13.55 -26.50
C VAL A 191 -12.65 12.37 -27.38
N VAL A 192 -11.41 11.91 -27.18
CA VAL A 192 -10.93 10.67 -27.77
C VAL A 192 -11.26 9.55 -26.80
N PHE A 193 -12.30 8.79 -27.13
CA PHE A 193 -12.63 7.59 -26.38
C PHE A 193 -11.51 6.55 -26.58
N SER A 194 -10.80 6.25 -25.49
CA SER A 194 -9.90 5.09 -25.41
C SER A 194 -10.51 4.04 -24.50
N GLU A 195 -10.16 2.79 -24.75
CA GLU A 195 -10.49 1.65 -23.88
C GLU A 195 -9.20 1.09 -23.27
N GLY A 196 -9.35 0.33 -22.18
CA GLY A 196 -8.25 -0.44 -21.57
C GLY A 196 -7.34 0.34 -20.62
N GLY A 197 -7.63 1.60 -20.33
CA GLY A 197 -6.99 2.33 -19.24
C GLY A 197 -7.51 1.92 -17.85
N PRO A 198 -6.84 2.37 -16.77
CA PRO A 198 -7.34 2.16 -15.41
C PRO A 198 -8.55 3.05 -15.10
N SER A 199 -9.25 2.72 -14.03
CA SER A 199 -10.29 3.54 -13.42
C SER A 199 -9.89 3.94 -12.00
N TYR A 200 -10.23 5.16 -11.60
CA TYR A 200 -10.31 5.49 -10.19
C TYR A 200 -11.54 4.81 -9.59
N VAL A 201 -11.37 4.16 -8.46
CA VAL A 201 -12.40 3.43 -7.75
C VAL A 201 -12.58 4.11 -6.40
N ILE A 202 -13.79 4.60 -6.15
CA ILE A 202 -14.22 5.16 -4.88
C ILE A 202 -15.18 4.17 -4.25
N ILE A 203 -14.86 3.70 -3.05
CA ILE A 203 -15.74 2.84 -2.26
C ILE A 203 -15.97 3.48 -0.91
N VAL A 204 -17.23 3.68 -0.57
CA VAL A 204 -17.67 4.14 0.73
C VAL A 204 -18.60 3.08 1.29
N ASN A 205 -18.17 2.42 2.35
CA ASN A 205 -18.94 1.41 3.06
C ASN A 205 -19.64 2.02 4.27
N GLY A 206 -20.60 1.32 4.86
CA GLY A 206 -21.33 1.79 6.03
C GLY A 206 -22.83 1.51 5.92
N PRO A 207 -23.70 2.36 6.52
CA PRO A 207 -25.15 2.17 6.45
C PRO A 207 -25.71 2.33 5.02
N THR A 208 -25.09 3.20 4.23
CA THR A 208 -25.42 3.42 2.82
C THR A 208 -24.16 3.17 2.00
N PRO A 209 -23.90 1.92 1.55
CA PRO A 209 -22.72 1.64 0.75
C PRO A 209 -22.87 2.23 -0.65
N LYS A 210 -21.77 2.77 -1.19
CA LYS A 210 -21.69 3.27 -2.57
C LYS A 210 -20.33 3.01 -3.17
N GLU A 211 -20.34 2.64 -4.44
CA GLU A 211 -19.15 2.41 -5.26
C GLU A 211 -19.29 3.15 -6.59
N VAL A 212 -18.20 3.75 -7.05
CA VAL A 212 -18.12 4.44 -8.34
C VAL A 212 -16.77 4.17 -9.00
N HIS A 213 -16.81 3.76 -10.27
CA HIS A 213 -15.67 3.53 -11.15
C HIS A 213 -15.55 4.66 -12.18
N ILE A 214 -14.60 5.55 -11.96
CA ILE A 214 -14.33 6.69 -12.84
C ILE A 214 -13.20 6.30 -13.78
N TYR A 215 -13.49 6.07 -15.06
CA TYR A 215 -12.46 5.82 -16.06
C TYR A 215 -11.50 7.02 -16.09
N TYR A 216 -10.19 6.76 -15.99
CA TYR A 216 -9.22 7.84 -15.70
C TYR A 216 -9.27 8.96 -16.75
N ALA A 217 -9.50 8.63 -18.02
CA ALA A 217 -9.59 9.59 -19.12
C ALA A 217 -10.87 10.44 -19.06
N TYR A 218 -11.88 9.99 -18.33
CA TYR A 218 -13.19 10.63 -18.23
C TYR A 218 -13.41 11.36 -16.90
N ALA A 219 -12.41 11.40 -16.02
CA ALA A 219 -12.53 12.02 -14.69
C ALA A 219 -12.98 13.49 -14.71
N ASN A 220 -12.71 14.23 -15.79
CA ASN A 220 -13.16 15.62 -15.94
C ASN A 220 -14.63 15.76 -16.37
N TYR A 221 -15.27 14.67 -16.78
CA TYR A 221 -16.65 14.65 -17.27
C TYR A 221 -17.61 14.05 -16.24
N THR A 222 -17.16 13.71 -15.03
CA THR A 222 -18.05 13.22 -13.98
C THR A 222 -19.02 14.32 -13.52
N ILE A 223 -20.24 13.93 -13.16
CA ILE A 223 -21.23 14.84 -12.58
C ILE A 223 -20.73 15.49 -11.27
N PRO A 224 -21.26 16.65 -10.86
CA PRO A 224 -20.74 17.41 -9.72
C PRO A 224 -20.63 16.61 -8.40
N GLU A 225 -21.61 15.76 -8.12
CA GLU A 225 -21.71 14.95 -6.90
C GLU A 225 -20.54 13.95 -6.79
N VAL A 226 -20.21 13.29 -7.91
CA VAL A 226 -19.07 12.36 -8.03
C VAL A 226 -17.75 13.11 -8.05
N LYS A 227 -17.68 14.22 -8.81
CA LYS A 227 -16.47 15.04 -8.92
C LYS A 227 -16.04 15.60 -7.57
N ALA A 228 -16.99 16.06 -6.76
CA ALA A 228 -16.72 16.60 -5.44
C ALA A 228 -16.09 15.55 -4.51
N VAL A 229 -16.60 14.31 -4.50
CA VAL A 229 -16.01 13.23 -3.70
C VAL A 229 -14.66 12.80 -4.28
N PHE A 230 -14.53 12.69 -5.59
CA PHE A 230 -13.24 12.41 -6.23
C PHE A 230 -12.19 13.44 -5.81
N ASP A 231 -12.49 14.73 -5.90
CA ASP A 231 -11.55 15.79 -5.52
C ASP A 231 -11.25 15.78 -4.03
N LEU A 232 -12.26 15.55 -3.18
CA LEU A 232 -12.10 15.42 -1.73
C LEU A 232 -11.11 14.31 -1.38
N LEU A 233 -11.30 13.13 -1.96
CA LEU A 233 -10.49 11.95 -1.66
C LEU A 233 -9.10 12.03 -2.29
N HIS A 234 -9.00 12.56 -3.51
CA HIS A 234 -7.73 12.73 -4.22
C HIS A 234 -6.78 13.72 -3.53
N HIS A 235 -7.34 14.75 -2.87
CA HIS A 235 -6.57 15.74 -2.11
C HIS A 235 -6.62 15.50 -0.60
N PHE A 236 -7.14 14.35 -0.15
CA PHE A 236 -7.21 14.04 1.26
C PHE A 236 -5.80 13.89 1.84
N THR A 237 -5.53 14.59 2.94
CA THR A 237 -4.23 14.57 3.61
C THR A 237 -4.39 14.40 5.11
N VAL A 238 -3.41 13.75 5.73
CA VAL A 238 -3.33 13.56 7.18
C VAL A 238 -2.03 14.16 7.71
N ASN A 239 -2.09 14.82 8.86
CA ASN A 239 -0.99 15.66 9.35
C ASN A 239 0.17 14.87 9.98
N THR A 240 -0.11 13.74 10.62
CA THR A 240 0.88 12.97 11.40
C THR A 240 0.87 11.53 10.95
N THR A 241 2.00 11.05 10.45
CA THR A 241 2.07 9.77 9.75
C THR A 241 3.34 9.02 10.12
N THR A 242 3.26 7.70 10.20
CA THR A 242 4.39 6.80 10.43
C THR A 242 4.47 5.79 9.28
N PRO A 243 5.64 5.18 9.01
CA PRO A 243 5.69 4.03 8.12
C PRO A 243 4.74 2.94 8.60
N PHE A 244 3.95 2.36 7.70
CA PHE A 244 3.06 1.26 8.02
C PHE A 244 3.89 0.00 8.35
N GLN A 245 3.53 -0.66 9.45
CA GLN A 245 4.16 -1.89 9.91
C GLN A 245 3.18 -3.05 9.67
N PRO A 246 3.32 -3.81 8.57
CA PRO A 246 2.42 -4.93 8.30
C PRO A 246 2.64 -6.09 9.27
N ASP A 247 1.58 -6.81 9.60
CA ASP A 247 1.67 -8.10 10.31
C ASP A 247 2.15 -9.24 9.41
N SER A 248 2.09 -9.05 8.09
CA SER A 248 2.46 -10.07 7.11
C SER A 248 2.84 -9.46 5.77
N VAL A 249 3.71 -10.15 5.05
CA VAL A 249 4.22 -9.72 3.73
C VAL A 249 4.07 -10.87 2.74
N MET A 250 3.62 -10.55 1.54
CA MET A 250 3.65 -11.45 0.40
C MET A 250 4.93 -11.20 -0.40
N LEU A 251 5.71 -12.27 -0.58
CA LEU A 251 6.91 -12.24 -1.41
C LEU A 251 6.59 -12.69 -2.83
N TRP A 252 7.03 -11.92 -3.82
CA TRP A 252 7.22 -12.40 -5.19
C TRP A 252 8.71 -12.65 -5.41
N ILE A 253 9.07 -13.84 -5.89
CA ILE A 253 10.46 -14.26 -6.04
C ILE A 253 10.63 -14.76 -7.46
N ASP A 254 11.65 -14.28 -8.17
CA ASP A 254 12.08 -14.80 -9.47
C ASP A 254 13.58 -15.12 -9.42
N GLU A 255 13.98 -16.30 -9.89
CA GLU A 255 15.39 -16.58 -10.13
C GLU A 255 15.82 -15.89 -11.43
N VAL A 256 16.89 -15.09 -11.36
CA VAL A 256 17.33 -14.23 -12.48
C VAL A 256 18.81 -14.42 -12.77
N VAL A 257 19.22 -14.03 -13.99
CA VAL A 257 20.63 -13.85 -14.33
C VAL A 257 21.02 -12.42 -13.98
N GLU A 258 22.23 -12.21 -13.46
CA GLU A 258 22.73 -10.89 -13.06
C GLU A 258 22.50 -9.84 -14.15
N PRO A 259 21.59 -8.87 -13.91
CA PRO A 259 21.35 -7.82 -14.89
C PRO A 259 22.53 -6.85 -14.89
N GLU A 260 22.91 -6.39 -16.08
CA GLU A 260 24.07 -5.51 -16.25
C GLU A 260 23.94 -4.24 -15.38
N GLY A 261 24.91 -4.01 -14.50
CA GLY A 261 25.02 -2.76 -13.75
C GLY A 261 24.21 -2.67 -12.45
N GLN A 262 23.53 -3.73 -12.03
CA GLN A 262 22.90 -3.79 -10.71
C GLN A 262 23.72 -4.68 -9.77
N SER A 263 23.76 -4.32 -8.48
CA SER A 263 24.42 -5.12 -7.44
C SER A 263 23.39 -5.88 -6.62
N ALA A 264 23.67 -7.14 -6.34
CA ALA A 264 22.87 -7.95 -5.44
C ALA A 264 23.25 -7.71 -3.98
N HIS A 265 22.26 -7.75 -3.09
CA HIS A 265 22.44 -7.75 -1.65
C HIS A 265 22.47 -9.20 -1.11
N ASP A 266 23.19 -9.46 -0.03
CA ASP A 266 23.14 -10.79 0.60
C ASP A 266 21.75 -11.03 1.23
N TRP A 267 21.12 -12.16 0.92
CA TRP A 267 19.87 -12.55 1.58
C TRP A 267 20.13 -12.84 3.08
N PRO A 268 19.41 -12.20 4.02
CA PRO A 268 19.66 -12.39 5.44
C PRO A 268 19.45 -13.84 5.91
N ALA A 269 20.45 -14.43 6.56
CA ALA A 269 20.40 -15.82 7.03
C ALA A 269 19.34 -16.09 8.13
N ILE A 270 18.74 -15.03 8.71
CA ILE A 270 17.62 -15.14 9.65
C ILE A 270 16.28 -15.38 8.95
N LEU A 271 16.18 -15.00 7.67
CA LEU A 271 15.00 -15.23 6.84
C LEU A 271 15.06 -16.64 6.23
N PRO A 272 13.90 -17.23 5.86
CA PRO A 272 13.88 -18.50 5.15
C PRO A 272 14.64 -18.42 3.83
N LEU A 273 15.33 -19.49 3.45
CA LEU A 273 16.08 -19.54 2.19
C LEU A 273 15.17 -19.32 0.98
N LEU A 274 15.57 -18.45 0.05
CA LEU A 274 14.82 -18.13 -1.17
C LEU A 274 14.62 -19.37 -2.04
N SER A 275 15.64 -20.22 -2.15
CA SER A 275 15.54 -21.51 -2.85
C SER A 275 14.49 -22.46 -2.27
N ASN A 276 14.15 -22.34 -0.98
CA ASN A 276 13.07 -23.12 -0.35
C ASN A 276 11.69 -22.48 -0.55
N LEU A 277 11.62 -21.16 -0.74
CA LEU A 277 10.38 -20.43 -0.94
C LEU A 277 9.92 -20.47 -2.41
N LEU A 278 10.84 -20.42 -3.36
CA LEU A 278 10.54 -20.38 -4.79
C LEU A 278 9.58 -21.50 -5.26
N PRO A 279 9.71 -22.77 -4.83
CA PRO A 279 8.77 -23.84 -5.22
C PRO A 279 7.34 -23.68 -4.65
N LEU A 280 7.14 -22.77 -3.70
CA LEU A 280 5.83 -22.46 -3.11
C LEU A 280 5.08 -21.38 -3.90
N MET A 281 5.76 -20.68 -4.82
CA MET A 281 5.14 -19.71 -5.72
C MET A 281 4.17 -20.43 -6.65
N ASP A 282 2.98 -19.86 -6.80
CA ASP A 282 2.03 -20.29 -7.83
C ASP A 282 1.95 -19.20 -8.91
N TYR A 283 2.83 -19.32 -9.91
CA TYR A 283 2.89 -18.38 -11.02
C TYR A 283 1.65 -18.41 -11.92
N GLU A 284 0.94 -19.55 -11.98
CA GLU A 284 -0.29 -19.67 -12.78
C GLU A 284 -1.45 -18.92 -12.12
N SER A 285 -1.51 -18.96 -10.79
CA SER A 285 -2.50 -18.20 -10.00
C SER A 285 -1.99 -16.85 -9.50
N TYR A 286 -0.77 -16.46 -9.86
CA TYR A 286 -0.11 -15.22 -9.42
C TYR A 286 0.00 -15.05 -7.91
N LYS A 287 0.19 -16.14 -7.16
CA LYS A 287 0.30 -16.12 -5.70
C LYS A 287 1.76 -16.11 -5.26
N GLY A 288 2.09 -15.09 -4.48
CA GLY A 288 3.35 -14.98 -3.77
C GLY A 288 3.44 -15.94 -2.58
N VAL A 289 4.56 -15.87 -1.87
CA VAL A 289 4.78 -16.62 -0.62
C VAL A 289 4.50 -15.72 0.58
N LEU A 290 3.58 -16.13 1.44
CA LEU A 290 3.27 -15.39 2.67
C LEU A 290 4.36 -15.60 3.72
N ILE A 291 4.82 -14.49 4.30
CA ILE A 291 5.73 -14.43 5.43
C ILE A 291 5.01 -13.81 6.63
N LEU A 292 5.09 -14.49 7.78
CA LEU A 292 4.45 -14.09 9.04
C LEU A 292 5.45 -13.78 10.17
N GLU A 293 6.72 -14.16 10.00
CA GLU A 293 7.76 -14.01 11.00
C GLU A 293 8.89 -13.14 10.45
N ASN A 294 9.53 -12.35 11.32
CA ASN A 294 10.60 -11.40 10.95
C ASN A 294 10.17 -10.40 9.86
N VAL A 295 8.89 -10.00 9.88
CA VAL A 295 8.32 -9.06 8.92
C VAL A 295 8.98 -7.69 9.02
N ASP A 296 9.32 -7.24 10.22
CA ASP A 296 10.09 -6.02 10.50
C ASP A 296 11.45 -6.03 9.78
N ILE A 297 12.22 -7.11 9.93
CA ILE A 297 13.52 -7.27 9.27
C ILE A 297 13.36 -7.25 7.75
N LEU A 298 12.32 -7.92 7.23
CA LEU A 298 12.03 -7.94 5.80
C LEU A 298 11.64 -6.55 5.30
N MET A 299 10.81 -5.79 6.02
CA MET A 299 10.44 -4.43 5.63
C MET A 299 11.63 -3.46 5.68
N GLU A 300 12.50 -3.59 6.69
CA GLU A 300 13.75 -2.82 6.77
C GLU A 300 14.70 -3.14 5.61
N LEU A 301 14.79 -4.40 5.17
CA LEU A 301 15.59 -4.79 4.00
C LEU A 301 15.14 -4.09 2.73
N PHE A 302 13.87 -3.69 2.66
CA PHE A 302 13.28 -2.94 1.55
C PHE A 302 13.21 -1.43 1.78
N ASP A 303 13.79 -0.93 2.87
CA ASP A 303 13.65 0.46 3.32
C ASP A 303 12.18 0.91 3.36
N TYR A 304 11.24 -0.01 3.62
CA TYR A 304 9.79 0.20 3.57
C TYR A 304 9.21 0.59 2.19
N HIS A 305 9.95 0.38 1.11
CA HIS A 305 9.49 0.67 -0.25
C HIS A 305 8.90 -0.57 -0.95
N LEU A 306 7.80 -0.37 -1.69
CA LEU A 306 7.27 -1.32 -2.67
C LEU A 306 8.16 -1.30 -3.92
N LYS A 307 9.27 -2.02 -3.87
CA LYS A 307 10.25 -2.13 -4.97
C LYS A 307 10.72 -3.56 -5.15
N ALA A 308 11.27 -3.85 -6.32
CA ALA A 308 12.04 -5.08 -6.53
C ALA A 308 13.48 -4.87 -6.07
N GLN A 309 14.08 -5.89 -5.47
CA GLN A 309 15.50 -5.90 -5.13
C GLN A 309 16.16 -7.22 -5.54
N LEU A 310 17.45 -7.13 -5.85
CA LEU A 310 18.27 -8.29 -6.18
C LEU A 310 18.96 -8.83 -4.93
N PHE A 311 18.83 -10.13 -4.71
CA PHE A 311 19.46 -10.84 -3.60
C PHE A 311 20.27 -12.04 -4.06
N SER A 312 21.46 -12.20 -3.49
CA SER A 312 22.29 -13.39 -3.64
C SER A 312 22.06 -14.38 -2.50
N GLU A 313 21.89 -15.65 -2.87
CA GLU A 313 21.88 -16.80 -1.95
C GLU A 313 22.79 -17.89 -2.53
N GLY A 314 24.01 -18.00 -2.00
CA GLY A 314 25.03 -18.89 -2.55
C GLY A 314 25.45 -18.45 -3.96
N ASP A 315 25.36 -19.36 -4.93
CA ASP A 315 25.67 -19.09 -6.34
C ASP A 315 24.43 -18.66 -7.16
N HIS A 316 23.29 -18.46 -6.50
CA HIS A 316 22.02 -18.09 -7.13
C HIS A 316 21.70 -16.62 -6.89
N LEU A 317 21.01 -16.02 -7.87
CA LEU A 317 20.53 -14.64 -7.82
C LEU A 317 19.01 -14.62 -7.97
N TYR A 318 18.36 -13.83 -7.13
CA TYR A 318 16.92 -13.69 -7.09
C TYR A 318 16.50 -12.24 -7.18
N GLN A 319 15.45 -11.95 -7.94
CA GLN A 319 14.69 -10.72 -7.84
C GLN A 319 13.54 -10.97 -6.87
N VAL A 320 13.46 -10.17 -5.81
CA VAL A 320 12.44 -10.31 -4.76
C VAL A 320 11.67 -9.00 -4.63
N ILE A 321 10.35 -9.11 -4.52
CA ILE A 321 9.46 -8.00 -4.17
C ILE A 321 8.78 -8.37 -2.85
N ALA A 322 8.82 -7.45 -1.89
CA ALA A 322 8.10 -7.56 -0.63
C ALA A 322 6.86 -6.66 -0.67
N SER A 323 5.67 -7.27 -0.73
CA SER A 323 4.40 -6.56 -0.75
C SER A 323 3.69 -6.72 0.60
N PRO A 324 3.56 -5.66 1.42
CA PRO A 324 2.77 -5.66 2.65
C PRO A 324 1.34 -6.09 2.37
N LEU A 325 0.83 -7.05 3.15
CA LEU A 325 -0.58 -7.41 3.08
C LEU A 325 -1.39 -6.43 3.95
N LEU A 326 -2.36 -5.75 3.36
CA LEU A 326 -3.22 -4.83 4.08
C LEU A 326 -4.22 -5.58 4.97
N PRO A 327 -4.68 -4.98 6.09
CA PRO A 327 -5.61 -5.63 7.02
C PRO A 327 -6.92 -6.23 6.42
N HIS A 328 -7.38 -5.75 5.27
CA HIS A 328 -8.57 -6.27 4.60
C HIS A 328 -8.28 -7.33 3.51
N GLU A 329 -7.02 -7.50 3.13
CA GLU A 329 -6.62 -8.40 2.07
C GLU A 329 -6.50 -9.83 2.57
N ARG A 330 -6.62 -10.78 1.64
CA ARG A 330 -6.40 -12.21 1.92
C ARG A 330 -5.12 -12.66 1.23
N SER A 331 -4.34 -13.50 1.90
CA SER A 331 -3.08 -14.03 1.36
C SER A 331 -3.25 -14.90 0.10
N GLN A 332 -4.45 -15.42 -0.13
CA GLN A 332 -4.78 -16.25 -1.28
C GLN A 332 -5.37 -15.46 -2.45
N ASP A 333 -5.77 -14.22 -2.20
CA ASP A 333 -6.31 -13.33 -3.20
C ASP A 333 -5.17 -12.47 -3.71
N TYR A 334 -5.18 -12.23 -5.01
CA TYR A 334 -4.32 -11.22 -5.58
C TYR A 334 -4.63 -9.87 -4.92
N PRO A 335 -3.65 -8.98 -4.66
CA PRO A 335 -3.91 -7.63 -4.17
C PRO A 335 -4.83 -6.93 -5.16
N ARG A 336 -6.12 -6.99 -4.86
CA ARG A 336 -7.20 -6.33 -5.56
C ARG A 336 -7.87 -5.58 -4.43
N GLY A 337 -7.97 -4.26 -4.56
CA GLY A 337 -8.80 -3.49 -3.65
C GLY A 337 -10.15 -4.18 -3.45
N SER A 338 -10.74 -4.03 -2.27
CA SER A 338 -12.13 -4.48 -2.03
C SER A 338 -12.97 -4.08 -3.23
N ASN A 339 -13.61 -5.03 -3.94
CA ASN A 339 -14.23 -4.74 -5.24
C ASN A 339 -15.74 -4.48 -5.15
N VAL A 340 -16.30 -4.43 -3.94
CA VAL A 340 -17.74 -4.23 -3.75
C VAL A 340 -17.97 -3.41 -2.50
N ALA A 341 -18.73 -2.31 -2.62
CA ALA A 341 -19.22 -1.59 -1.46
C ALA A 341 -20.17 -2.46 -0.62
N ALA A 342 -19.99 -2.50 0.69
CA ALA A 342 -20.68 -3.37 1.62
C ALA A 342 -21.38 -2.60 2.73
N GLU A 343 -22.61 -3.02 3.03
CA GLU A 343 -23.35 -2.48 4.17
C GLU A 343 -22.77 -3.02 5.48
N PHE A 344 -22.43 -2.12 6.40
CA PHE A 344 -22.14 -2.52 7.78
C PHE A 344 -22.44 -1.41 8.79
N LYS A 345 -22.66 -1.82 10.04
CA LYS A 345 -22.86 -0.89 11.14
C LYS A 345 -21.53 -0.28 11.55
N LEU A 346 -21.40 1.04 11.37
CA LEU A 346 -20.23 1.79 11.83
C LEU A 346 -20.06 1.65 13.36
N PRO A 347 -18.81 1.52 13.85
CA PRO A 347 -18.53 1.44 15.28
C PRO A 347 -18.67 2.80 15.99
N PHE A 348 -18.85 3.88 15.23
CA PHE A 348 -19.14 5.24 15.68
C PHE A 348 -20.50 5.71 15.14
N ALA A 349 -21.06 6.75 15.77
CA ALA A 349 -22.33 7.36 15.35
C ALA A 349 -22.07 8.77 14.82
N CYS A 350 -22.50 9.02 13.59
CA CYS A 350 -22.47 10.36 13.02
C CYS A 350 -23.87 10.97 13.12
N ASP A 351 -23.95 12.19 13.64
CA ASP A 351 -25.18 12.97 13.65
C ASP A 351 -25.43 13.51 12.23
N LEU A 352 -25.83 12.62 11.32
CA LEU A 352 -26.30 13.04 10.00
C LEU A 352 -27.65 13.73 10.16
N ALA A 353 -27.76 14.96 9.67
CA ALA A 353 -29.06 15.60 9.55
C ALA A 353 -29.94 14.70 8.66
N PRO A 354 -31.23 14.50 9.01
CA PRO A 354 -32.13 13.79 8.13
C PRO A 354 -32.18 14.51 6.77
N SER A 355 -31.99 13.77 5.68
CA SER A 355 -32.16 14.28 4.32
C SER A 355 -33.57 14.87 4.19
N GLU A 356 -33.68 16.17 3.90
CA GLU A 356 -34.98 16.87 3.71
C GLU A 356 -35.71 16.44 2.43
#